data_AF-A0A7W0A803-F1
#
_entry.id   AF-A0A7W0A803-F1
#
_cell.length_a   1.000
_cell.length_b   1.000
_cell.length_c   1.000
_cell.angle_alpha   90.00
_cell.angle_beta   90.00
_cell.angle_gamma   90.00
#
_symmetry.space_group_name_H-M   'P 1'
#
loop_
_entity.id
_entity.type
_entity.pdbx_description
1 polymer ?
#
loop_
_entity_poly.entity_id
_entity_poly.type
_entity_poly.pdbx_seq_one_letter_code
_entity_poly.pdbx_strand_id
1 'polypeptide(L)' 'DVEKTMIEIQRSTLVQETRSEFQVAMRDRFIDSIEKLSGRRVLAFISNNHVGPDMEIELFMLGAEIER' A
#
# COMPACT_ATOMS: atom_id res chain seq x y z
N ASP A 1 12.56 10.15 28.71
CA ASP A 1 12.23 11.40 28.01
C ASP A 1 10.92 11.30 27.28
N VAL A 2 9.87 11.85 27.90
CA VAL A 2 8.54 12.01 27.28
C VAL A 2 8.64 12.83 25.98
N GLU A 3 9.55 13.80 25.93
CA GLU A 3 9.80 14.64 24.75
C GLU A 3 10.30 13.83 23.54
N LYS A 4 11.24 12.90 23.75
CA LYS A 4 11.74 12.02 22.69
C LYS A 4 10.65 11.07 22.18
N THR A 5 9.84 10.54 23.09
CA THR A 5 8.69 9.70 22.75
C THR A 5 7.62 10.50 21.97
N MET A 6 7.38 11.76 22.31
CA MET A 6 6.45 12.63 21.57
C MET A 6 6.95 12.93 20.16
N ILE A 7 8.25 13.17 19.98
CA ILE A 7 8.88 13.36 18.65
C ILE A 7 8.81 12.06 17.82
N GLU A 8 9.04 10.90 18.44
CA GLU A 8 8.94 9.59 17.78
C GLU A 8 7.50 9.26 17.40
N ILE A 9 6.51 9.49 18.28
CA ILE A 9 5.08 9.30 17.99
C ILE A 9 4.64 10.23 16.86
N GLN A 10 5.00 11.51 16.90
CA GLN A 10 4.64 12.47 15.86
C GLN A 10 5.32 12.14 14.53
N ARG A 11 6.53 11.56 14.54
CA ARG A 11 7.19 10.99 13.36
C ARG A 11 6.49 9.73 12.85
N SER A 12 6.03 8.84 13.73
CA SER A 12 5.26 7.65 13.34
C SER A 12 3.94 8.03 12.67
N THR A 13 3.21 9.00 13.22
CA THR A 13 1.98 9.51 12.60
C THR A 13 2.26 10.13 11.23
N LEU A 14 3.29 10.98 11.13
CA LEU A 14 3.65 11.62 9.86
C LEU A 14 4.13 10.62 8.80
N VAL A 15 4.88 9.58 9.20
CA VAL A 15 5.31 8.48 8.32
C VAL A 15 4.13 7.62 7.89
N GLN A 16 3.18 7.33 8.79
CA GLN A 16 1.96 6.61 8.45
C GLN A 16 1.08 7.39 7.47
N GLU A 17 0.87 8.69 7.69
CA GLU A 17 0.11 9.56 6.79
C GLU A 17 0.80 9.68 5.42
N THR A 18 2.12 9.90 5.39
CA THR A 18 2.88 9.97 4.14
C THR A 18 2.88 8.64 3.38
N ARG A 19 2.99 7.49 4.08
CA ARG A 19 2.87 6.16 3.46
C ARG A 19 1.47 5.92 2.93
N SER A 20 0.43 6.34 3.65
CA SER A 20 -0.97 6.21 3.22
C SER A 20 -1.25 7.03 1.94
N GLU A 21 -0.82 8.29 1.87
CA GLU A 21 -0.98 9.12 0.67
C GLU A 21 -0.17 8.61 -0.51
N PHE A 22 1.06 8.12 -0.26
CA PHE A 22 1.90 7.49 -1.29
C PHE A 22 1.28 6.18 -1.81
N GLN A 23 0.71 5.36 -0.93
CA GLN A 23 0.03 4.11 -1.29
C GLN A 23 -1.24 4.37 -2.12
N VAL A 24 -2.03 5.41 -1.79
CA VAL A 24 -3.19 5.80 -2.61
C VAL A 24 -2.77 6.30 -3.98
N ALA A 25 -1.70 7.10 -4.07
CA ALA A 25 -1.16 7.56 -5.36
C ALA A 25 -0.53 6.42 -6.19
N MET A 26 0.02 5.40 -5.53
CA MET A 26 0.65 4.25 -6.16
C MET A 26 -0.32 3.13 -6.51
N ARG A 27 -1.53 3.12 -5.93
CA ARG A 27 -2.59 2.14 -6.18
C ARG A 27 -2.81 1.90 -7.66
N ASP A 28 -3.07 2.96 -8.43
CA ASP A 28 -3.40 2.84 -9.84
C ASP A 28 -2.20 2.34 -10.66
N ARG A 29 -0.98 2.74 -10.27
CA ARG A 29 0.26 2.25 -10.91
C ARG A 29 0.51 0.78 -10.63
N PHE A 30 0.26 0.31 -9.41
CA PHE A 30 0.41 -1.09 -9.06
C PHE A 30 -0.64 -1.95 -9.74
N ILE A 31 -1.90 -1.51 -9.74
CA ILE A 31 -2.97 -2.18 -10.48
C ILE A 31 -2.60 -2.30 -11.96
N ASP A 32 -2.26 -1.19 -12.62
CA ASP A 32 -1.89 -1.18 -14.04
C ASP A 32 -0.68 -2.10 -14.33
N SER A 33 0.33 -2.09 -13.47
CA SER A 33 1.50 -2.97 -13.61
C SER A 33 1.13 -4.44 -13.47
N ILE A 34 0.31 -4.80 -12.47
CA ILE A 34 -0.13 -6.18 -12.26
C ILE A 34 -1.05 -6.65 -13.39
N GLU A 35 -1.95 -5.82 -13.88
CA GLU A 35 -2.79 -6.16 -15.03
C GLU A 35 -1.96 -6.41 -16.29
N LYS A 36 -0.96 -5.58 -16.56
CA LYS A 36 -0.04 -5.75 -17.70
C LYS A 36 0.82 -7.02 -17.59
N LEU A 37 1.33 -7.31 -16.40
CA LEU A 37 2.21 -8.45 -16.16
C LEU A 37 1.44 -9.77 -16.13
N SER A 38 0.25 -9.78 -15.53
CA SER A 38 -0.57 -10.98 -15.40
C SER A 38 -1.48 -11.24 -16.61
N GLY A 39 -1.75 -10.21 -17.41
CA GLY A 39 -2.75 -10.25 -18.48
C GLY A 39 -4.18 -10.40 -17.96
N ARG A 40 -4.43 -10.14 -16.67
CA ARG A 40 -5.73 -10.35 -16.01
C ARG A 40 -6.17 -9.08 -15.31
N ARG A 41 -7.48 -8.82 -15.29
CA ARG A 41 -8.06 -7.65 -14.61
C ARG A 41 -7.89 -7.77 -13.10
N VAL A 42 -7.50 -6.70 -12.41
CA VAL A 42 -7.54 -6.64 -10.95
C VAL A 42 -8.96 -6.28 -10.50
N LEU A 43 -9.60 -7.16 -9.74
CA LEU A 43 -10.96 -6.97 -9.20
C LEU A 43 -10.95 -6.24 -7.86
N ALA A 44 -9.93 -6.47 -7.05
CA ALA A 44 -9.77 -5.84 -5.75
C ALA A 44 -8.29 -5.66 -5.40
N PHE A 45 -8.00 -4.60 -4.66
CA PHE A 45 -6.68 -4.26 -4.15
C PHE A 45 -6.81 -3.86 -2.68
N ILE A 46 -6.02 -4.50 -1.82
CA ILE A 46 -5.95 -4.22 -0.38
C ILE A 46 -4.48 -3.95 -0.03
N SER A 47 -4.23 -2.76 0.52
CA SER A 47 -2.95 -2.37 1.12
C SER A 47 -3.14 -2.30 2.62
N ASN A 48 -2.21 -2.87 3.38
CA ASN A 48 -2.19 -2.76 4.84
C ASN A 48 -0.75 -2.66 5.35
N ASN A 49 -0.53 -1.80 6.33
CA ASN A 49 0.74 -1.67 7.02
C ASN A 49 0.57 -2.03 8.51
N HIS A 50 1.58 -2.66 9.09
CA HIS A 50 1.61 -2.98 10.50
C HIS A 50 2.91 -2.47 11.11
N VAL A 51 2.80 -1.76 12.24
CA VAL A 51 3.94 -1.11 12.92
C VAL A 51 4.49 -1.96 14.08
N GLY A 52 3.93 -3.15 14.30
CA GLY A 52 4.47 -4.18 15.21
C GLY A 52 5.73 -4.84 14.61
N PRO A 53 5.65 -5.99 13.92
CA PRO A 53 6.61 -6.25 12.85
C PRO A 53 6.41 -5.21 11.74
N ASP A 54 7.48 -4.51 11.33
CA ASP A 54 7.47 -3.60 10.16
C ASP A 54 7.15 -4.42 8.91
N MET A 55 5.87 -4.45 8.55
CA MET A 55 5.33 -5.30 7.50
C MET A 55 4.33 -4.51 6.69
N GLU A 56 4.47 -4.63 5.37
CA GLU A 56 3.57 -4.07 4.38
C GLU A 56 3.03 -5.22 3.54
N ILE A 57 1.70 -5.27 3.40
CA ILE A 57 1.01 -6.29 2.63
C ILE A 57 0.23 -5.60 1.52
N GLU A 58 0.47 -6.06 0.30
CA GLU A 58 -0.25 -5.66 -0.90
C GLU A 58 -0.91 -6.91 -1.51
N LEU A 59 -2.25 -6.92 -1.55
CA LEU A 59 -3.02 -8.06 -2.03
C LEU A 59 -3.87 -7.67 -3.25
N PHE A 60 -3.73 -8.45 -4.32
CA PHE A 60 -4.44 -8.27 -5.59
C PHE A 60 -5.33 -9.47 -5.87
N MET A 61 -6.61 -9.25 -6.06
CA MET A 61 -7.54 -10.27 -6.55
C MET A 61 -7.64 -10.17 -8.06
N LEU A 62 -7.29 -11.23 -8.78
CA LEU A 62 -7.31 -11.25 -10.25
C LEU A 62 -8.58 -11.91 -10.79
N GLY A 63 -9.19 -11.26 -11.77
CA GLY A 63 -10.36 -11.70 -12.52
C GLY A 63 -9.99 -12.45 -13.78
N ALA A 64 -10.83 -12.37 -14.81
CA ALA A 64 -10.59 -12.99 -16.10
C ALA A 64 -9.36 -12.38 -16.82
N GLU A 65 -8.85 -13.09 -17.83
CA GLU A 65 -7.89 -12.55 -18.78
C GLU A 65 -8.48 -11.33 -19.49
N ILE A 66 -7.64 -10.34 -19.75
CA ILE A 66 -8.00 -9.17 -20.54
C ILE A 66 -7.81 -9.57 -22.01
N GLU A 67 -8.91 -9.76 -22.74
CA GLU A 67 -8.88 -9.93 -24.19
C GLU A 67 -8.21 -8.70 -24.83
N ARG A 68 -7.16 -8.93 -25.63
CA ARG A 68 -6.39 -7.89 -26.32
C ARG A 68 -7.06 -7.39 -27.58
#